data_AF-A0AAV4BU52-F1
#
_entry.id   AF-A0AAV4BU52-F1
#
_cell.length_a   1.000
_cell.length_b   1.000
_cell.length_c   1.000
_cell.angle_alpha   90.00
_cell.angle_beta   90.00
_cell.angle_gamma   90.00
#
_symmetry.space_group_name_H-M   'P 1'
#
loop_
_entity.id
_entity.type
_entity.pdbx_description
1 polymer ?
#
loop_
_entity_poly.entity_id
_entity_poly.type
_entity_poly.pdbx_seq_one_letter_code
_entity_poly.pdbx_strand_id
1 'polypeptide(L)'
;MSPQYVLLALSALVGLAWVQSAPTTPVTTCGTNPADIHFLLDSSGSVQLANFQTQLDFVKKFANSFDIGPNGVQIGVTTFSTTPHNEFWMNTHQDKASLVKAIDAIQYPGG
;
A
#
# COMPACT_ATOMS: atom_id res chain seq x y z
N MET A 1 -2.36 4.01 -34.10
CA MET A 1 -1.31 4.52 -35.01
C MET A 1 -0.23 5.18 -34.17
N SER A 2 0.93 4.53 -34.03
CA SER A 2 2.21 5.19 -33.78
C SER A 2 3.28 4.33 -34.48
N PRO A 3 3.93 4.81 -35.55
CA PRO A 3 4.69 3.98 -36.49
C PRO A 3 6.16 3.93 -36.09
N GLN A 4 6.54 2.97 -35.24
CA GLN A 4 7.95 2.78 -34.86
C GLN A 4 8.63 1.57 -35.50
N TYR A 5 8.00 0.95 -36.50
CA TYR A 5 8.52 -0.25 -37.17
C TYR A 5 9.16 -0.02 -38.55
N VAL A 6 9.31 1.22 -39.02
CA VAL A 6 9.78 1.49 -40.41
C VAL A 6 11.27 1.83 -40.51
N LEU A 7 12.00 2.03 -39.41
CA LEU A 7 13.40 2.50 -39.44
C LEU A 7 14.36 1.56 -38.70
N LEU A 8 14.55 0.36 -39.22
CA LEU A 8 15.86 -0.31 -39.14
C LEU A 8 16.22 -0.77 -40.55
N ALA A 9 16.72 0.18 -41.32
CA ALA A 9 17.36 -0.02 -42.60
C ALA A 9 18.58 -0.94 -42.44
N LEU A 10 18.82 -1.75 -43.48
CA LEU A 10 19.95 -2.65 -43.64
C LEU A 10 21.26 -2.08 -43.08
N SER A 11 21.91 -2.80 -42.18
CA SER A 11 23.36 -2.65 -41.97
C SER A 11 24.03 -4.01 -41.80
N ALA A 12 25.22 -4.09 -42.38
CA ALA A 12 25.89 -5.29 -42.86
C ALA A 12 26.62 -6.10 -41.77
N LEU A 13 26.89 -7.35 -42.15
CA LEU A 13 27.74 -8.36 -41.51
C LEU A 13 29.01 -7.77 -40.85
N VAL A 14 29.05 -7.67 -39.51
CA VAL A 14 30.25 -7.95 -38.69
C VAL A 14 29.78 -8.44 -37.32
N GLY A 15 30.29 -9.61 -36.92
CA GLY A 15 30.02 -10.19 -35.61
C GLY A 15 30.64 -9.38 -34.48
N LEU A 16 29.78 -8.75 -33.69
CA LEU A 16 29.91 -8.47 -32.26
C LEU A 16 28.46 -8.46 -31.76
N ALA A 17 28.13 -9.35 -30.84
CA ALA A 17 26.76 -9.51 -30.36
C ALA A 17 26.23 -8.18 -29.84
N TRP A 18 25.25 -7.59 -30.54
CA TRP A 18 24.40 -6.57 -29.97
C TRP A 18 23.57 -7.24 -28.88
N VAL A 19 24.10 -7.28 -27.66
CA VAL A 19 23.26 -7.52 -26.48
C VAL A 19 22.39 -6.28 -26.35
N GLN A 20 21.26 -6.29 -27.04
CA GLN A 20 20.25 -5.28 -26.87
C GLN A 20 19.67 -5.49 -25.48
N SER A 21 20.15 -4.72 -24.50
CA SER A 21 19.53 -4.68 -23.18
C SER A 21 18.05 -4.41 -23.39
N ALA A 22 17.20 -5.35 -22.96
CA ALA A 22 15.76 -5.16 -23.01
C ALA A 22 15.43 -3.77 -22.41
N PRO A 23 14.46 -3.02 -22.97
CA PRO A 23 13.99 -1.81 -22.32
C PRO A 23 13.62 -2.19 -20.89
N THR A 24 14.31 -1.64 -19.91
CA THR A 24 13.88 -1.75 -18.52
C THR A 24 12.56 -1.00 -18.46
N THR A 25 11.44 -1.73 -18.57
CA THR A 25 10.14 -1.17 -18.19
C THR A 25 10.36 -0.59 -16.80
N PRO A 26 10.05 0.71 -16.57
CA PRO A 26 10.15 1.26 -15.24
C PRO A 26 9.37 0.32 -14.34
N VAL A 27 10.06 -0.30 -13.39
CA VAL A 27 9.41 -1.14 -12.40
C VAL A 27 8.51 -0.17 -11.66
N THR A 28 7.22 -0.21 -11.95
CA THR A 28 6.22 0.52 -11.18
C THR A 28 6.29 -0.07 -9.78
N THR A 29 7.09 0.55 -8.92
CA THR A 29 7.21 0.15 -7.53
C THR A 29 5.91 0.54 -6.85
N CYS A 30 5.17 -0.46 -6.38
CA CYS A 30 4.02 -0.19 -5.53
C CYS A 30 4.54 0.35 -4.18
N GLY A 31 3.87 1.36 -3.65
CA GLY A 31 4.08 1.86 -2.30
C GLY A 31 5.19 2.90 -2.10
N THR A 32 5.71 3.47 -3.18
CA THR A 32 6.57 4.68 -3.18
C THR A 32 5.80 5.94 -3.54
N ASN A 33 4.65 5.81 -4.20
CA ASN A 33 3.79 6.95 -4.52
C ASN A 33 2.96 7.38 -3.31
N PRO A 34 2.77 8.69 -3.08
CA PRO A 34 1.89 9.18 -2.04
C PRO A 34 0.45 8.68 -2.24
N ALA A 35 -0.20 8.31 -1.14
CA ALA A 35 -1.60 7.89 -1.14
C ALA A 35 -2.22 8.06 0.25
N ASP A 36 -3.51 8.35 0.27
CA ASP A 36 -4.31 8.45 1.49
C ASP A 36 -5.25 7.23 1.55
N ILE A 37 -5.18 6.46 2.63
CA ILE A 37 -5.95 5.21 2.79
C ILE A 37 -6.63 5.21 4.16
N HIS A 38 -7.94 5.03 4.16
CA HIS A 38 -8.73 4.95 5.38
C HIS A 38 -9.36 3.56 5.53
N PHE A 39 -8.98 2.82 6.55
CA PHE A 39 -9.56 1.51 6.86
C PHE A 39 -10.83 1.68 7.67
N LEU A 40 -11.88 0.97 7.25
CA LEU A 40 -13.12 0.82 7.99
C LEU A 40 -13.21 -0.63 8.47
N LEU A 41 -13.08 -0.86 9.78
CA LEU A 41 -12.96 -2.19 10.38
C LEU A 41 -14.26 -2.61 11.08
N ASP A 42 -14.81 -3.77 10.72
CA ASP A 42 -16.01 -4.30 11.37
C ASP A 42 -15.66 -4.78 12.78
N SER A 43 -16.35 -4.21 13.76
CA SER A 43 -16.19 -4.46 15.19
C SER A 43 -17.45 -5.02 15.85
N SER A 44 -18.42 -5.46 15.04
CA SER A 44 -19.64 -6.10 15.53
C SER A 44 -19.36 -7.37 16.35
N GLY A 45 -20.30 -7.73 17.23
CA GLY A 45 -20.19 -8.91 18.09
C GLY A 45 -20.04 -10.23 17.32
N SER A 46 -20.56 -10.30 16.09
CA SER A 46 -20.40 -11.46 15.21
C SER A 46 -18.97 -11.66 14.73
N VAL A 47 -18.14 -10.62 14.70
CA VAL A 47 -16.73 -10.72 14.30
C VAL A 47 -15.94 -11.50 15.34
N GLN A 48 -16.21 -11.27 16.63
CA GLN A 48 -15.44 -11.80 17.76
C GLN A 48 -13.98 -11.30 17.79
N LEU A 49 -13.37 -11.37 18.97
CA LEU A 49 -12.04 -10.81 19.22
C LEU A 49 -10.96 -11.36 18.26
N ALA A 50 -10.98 -12.67 17.97
CA ALA A 50 -9.95 -13.30 17.15
C ALA A 50 -9.93 -12.79 15.70
N ASN A 51 -11.10 -12.61 15.08
CA ASN A 51 -11.17 -12.07 13.71
C ASN A 51 -10.91 -10.57 13.69
N PHE A 52 -11.31 -9.84 14.74
CA PHE A 52 -10.95 -8.43 14.87
C PHE A 52 -9.43 -8.24 14.94
N GLN A 53 -8.74 -9.06 15.72
CA GLN A 53 -7.27 -9.06 15.77
C GLN A 53 -6.65 -9.37 14.40
N THR A 54 -7.27 -10.28 13.64
CA THR A 54 -6.83 -10.59 12.26
C THR A 54 -6.97 -9.39 11.32
N GLN A 55 -8.01 -8.57 11.48
CA GLN A 55 -8.16 -7.33 10.73
C GLN A 55 -7.05 -6.32 11.08
N LEU A 56 -6.75 -6.13 12.37
CA LEU A 56 -5.65 -5.25 12.80
C LEU A 56 -4.29 -5.72 12.26
N ASP A 57 -4.05 -7.03 12.29
CA ASP A 57 -2.83 -7.62 11.73
C ASP A 57 -2.72 -7.44 10.21
N PHE A 58 -3.85 -7.49 9.50
CA PHE A 58 -3.88 -7.15 8.08
C PHE A 58 -3.50 -5.69 7.83
N VAL A 59 -4.05 -4.74 8.58
CA VAL A 59 -3.68 -3.31 8.45
C VAL A 59 -2.20 -3.09 8.72
N LYS A 60 -1.62 -3.74 9.74
CA LYS A 60 -0.17 -3.67 10.02
C LYS A 60 0.66 -4.26 8.87
N LYS A 61 0.30 -5.44 8.35
CA LYS A 61 1.00 -6.06 7.22
C LYS A 61 0.90 -5.20 5.96
N PHE A 62 -0.27 -4.59 5.73
CA PHE A 62 -0.47 -3.63 4.66
C PHE A 62 0.49 -2.45 4.83
N ALA A 63 0.45 -1.75 5.96
CA ALA A 63 1.32 -0.60 6.25
C ALA A 63 2.82 -0.93 6.11
N ASN A 64 3.24 -2.15 6.43
CA ASN A 64 4.64 -2.57 6.26
C ASN A 64 5.12 -2.56 4.81
N SER A 65 4.22 -2.70 3.84
CA SER A 65 4.52 -2.74 2.40
C SER A 65 4.66 -1.36 1.76
N PHE A 66 4.40 -0.28 2.51
CA PHE A 66 4.43 1.10 2.03
C PHE A 66 5.47 1.94 2.75
N ASP A 67 5.90 3.02 2.11
CA ASP A 67 6.61 4.12 2.77
C ASP A 67 5.59 5.00 3.51
N ILE A 68 5.60 4.94 4.85
CA ILE A 68 4.61 5.64 5.69
C ILE A 68 5.21 6.96 6.17
N GLY A 69 4.51 8.05 5.90
CA GLY A 69 4.89 9.37 6.38
C GLY A 69 4.24 10.52 5.61
N PRO A 70 4.55 11.77 5.96
CA PRO A 70 3.85 12.95 5.42
C PRO A 70 4.03 13.17 3.91
N ASN A 71 5.08 12.60 3.31
CA ASN A 71 5.31 12.63 1.86
C ASN A 71 5.07 11.27 1.19
N GLY A 72 4.58 10.28 1.93
CA GLY A 72 4.35 8.91 1.48
C GLY A 72 2.89 8.53 1.63
N VAL A 73 2.66 7.29 2.07
CA VAL A 73 1.32 6.80 2.37
C VAL A 73 0.90 7.20 3.78
N GLN A 74 -0.32 7.70 3.90
CA GLN A 74 -0.97 8.07 5.15
C GLN A 74 -2.15 7.14 5.42
N ILE A 75 -2.26 6.64 6.65
CA ILE A 75 -3.25 5.62 7.02
C ILE A 75 -4.11 6.09 8.19
N GLY A 76 -5.43 6.04 7.99
CA GLY A 76 -6.45 6.27 9.02
C GLY A 76 -7.22 4.99 9.33
N VAL A 77 -7.82 4.93 10.52
CA VAL A 77 -8.62 3.77 10.96
C VAL A 77 -9.89 4.24 11.66
N THR A 78 -11.03 3.71 11.23
CA THR A 78 -12.31 3.80 11.91
C THR A 78 -12.83 2.38 12.15
N THR A 79 -13.22 2.09 13.38
CA THR A 79 -13.95 0.86 13.71
C THR A 79 -15.45 1.15 13.59
N PHE A 80 -16.27 0.16 13.21
CA PHE A 80 -17.72 0.34 13.14
C PHE A 80 -18.47 -0.87 13.65
N SER A 81 -19.59 -0.61 14.31
CA SER A 81 -20.63 -1.58 14.63
C SER A 81 -21.99 -0.87 14.53
N THR A 82 -22.69 -0.62 15.63
CA THR A 82 -23.86 0.25 15.69
C THR A 82 -23.51 1.71 15.47
N THR A 83 -22.33 2.15 15.91
CA THR A 83 -21.84 3.53 15.76
C THR A 83 -20.38 3.48 15.31
N PRO A 84 -19.97 4.32 14.33
CA PRO A 84 -18.57 4.41 13.96
C PRO A 84 -17.75 5.07 15.08
N HIS A 85 -16.57 4.52 15.36
CA HIS A 85 -15.59 5.09 16.26
C HIS A 85 -14.30 5.35 15.48
N ASN A 86 -13.93 6.63 15.36
CA ASN A 86 -12.70 7.01 14.68
C ASN A 86 -11.51 6.84 15.61
N GLU A 87 -10.66 5.85 15.33
CA GLU A 87 -9.45 5.60 16.13
C GLU A 87 -8.40 6.68 15.86
N PHE A 88 -8.14 7.00 14.59
CA PHE A 88 -7.26 8.10 14.18
C PHE A 88 -7.40 8.44 12.68
N TRP A 89 -7.04 9.68 12.34
CA TRP A 89 -7.04 10.20 10.97
C TRP A 89 -5.71 9.93 10.24
N MET A 90 -5.72 9.98 8.91
CA MET A 90 -4.58 9.66 8.02
C MET A 90 -3.29 10.43 8.33
N ASN A 91 -3.38 11.68 8.81
CA ASN A 91 -2.25 12.54 9.15
C ASN A 91 -1.83 12.48 10.64
N THR A 92 -2.38 11.55 11.42
CA THR A 92 -2.09 11.47 12.87
C THR A 92 -0.72 10.85 13.14
N HIS A 93 -0.33 9.83 12.36
CA HIS A 93 0.90 9.09 12.54
C HIS A 93 1.85 9.36 11.38
N GLN A 94 2.99 9.98 11.69
CA GLN A 94 3.93 10.54 10.71
C GLN A 94 5.06 9.55 10.34
N ASP A 95 5.05 8.37 10.94
CA ASP A 95 6.01 7.30 10.66
C ASP A 95 5.36 5.93 10.91
N LYS A 96 5.99 4.88 10.36
CA LYS A 96 5.51 3.50 10.49
C LYS A 96 5.45 3.01 11.93
N ALA A 97 6.39 3.41 12.80
CA ALA A 97 6.47 2.92 14.18
C ALA A 97 5.30 3.43 15.03
N SER A 98 5.00 4.73 14.92
CA SER A 98 3.86 5.36 15.59
C SER A 98 2.53 4.82 15.08
N LEU A 99 2.40 4.58 13.77
CA LEU A 99 1.22 3.96 13.17
C LEU A 99 1.00 2.54 13.71
N VAL A 100 2.02 1.69 13.69
CA VAL A 100 1.91 0.30 14.19
C VAL A 100 1.54 0.28 15.67
N LYS A 101 2.16 1.14 16.48
CA LYS A 101 1.83 1.27 17.91
C LYS A 101 0.38 1.70 18.13
N ALA A 102 -0.15 2.59 17.29
CA ALA A 102 -1.53 3.03 17.39
C ALA A 102 -2.51 1.91 17.00
N ILE A 103 -2.20 1.15 15.95
CA ILE A 103 -3.00 -0.02 15.55
C ILE A 103 -3.03 -1.07 16.66
N ASP A 104 -1.89 -1.35 17.31
CA ASP A 104 -1.81 -2.29 18.44
C ASP A 104 -2.58 -1.83 19.69
N ALA A 105 -2.87 -0.53 19.80
CA ALA A 105 -3.64 0.03 20.92
C ALA A 105 -5.16 -0.08 20.73
N ILE A 106 -5.64 -0.34 19.51
CA ILE A 106 -7.07 -0.43 19.20
C ILE A 106 -7.67 -1.64 19.94
N GLN A 107 -8.68 -1.38 20.77
CA GLN A 107 -9.40 -2.40 21.52
C GLN A 107 -10.59 -2.90 20.70
N TYR A 108 -10.98 -4.16 20.89
CA TYR A 108 -12.22 -4.69 20.31
C TYR A 108 -13.42 -4.23 21.14
N PRO A 109 -14.30 -3.35 20.60
CA PRO A 109 -15.44 -2.84 21.36
C PRO A 109 -16.58 -3.87 21.48
N GLY A 110 -16.62 -4.90 20.63
CA GLY A 110 -17.60 -5.97 20.73
C GLY A 110 -18.98 -5.66 20.16
N GLY A 111 -19.33 -4.38 19.96
CA GLY A 111 -20.64 -3.96 19.45
C GLY A 111 -21.77 -4.18 20.45
#